data_AF-A0A0G4MTH1-F1
#
_entry.id   AF-A0A0G4MTH1-F1
#
_cell.length_a   1.000
_cell.length_b   1.000
_cell.length_c   1.000
_cell.angle_alpha   90.00
_cell.angle_beta   90.00
_cell.angle_gamma   90.00
#
_symmetry.space_group_name_H-M   'P 1'
#
loop_
_entity.id
_entity.type
_entity.pdbx_description
1 polymer ?
#
loop_
_entity_poly.entity_id
_entity_poly.type
_entity_poly.pdbx_seq_one_letter_code
_entity_poly.pdbx_strand_id
1 'polypeptide(L)'
;MDAATGRHYEAMSAAYLYPTSGASDDYAWARHQIDPSLNKLHGYCLEFGFGNTAASCAFYPTSEIYHQNALETGAGFMEFLLAATEIGLGEEG
;
A
#
# COMPACT_ATOMS: atom_id res chain seq x y z
N MET A 1 10.19 3.22 -5.89
CA MET A 1 10.82 3.07 -4.56
C MET A 1 11.52 1.71 -4.54
N ASP A 2 12.78 1.67 -4.12
CA ASP A 2 13.49 0.39 -3.96
C ASP A 2 13.36 -0.07 -2.51
N ALA A 3 12.82 -1.26 -2.30
CA ALA A 3 12.58 -1.81 -0.98
C ALA A 3 13.86 -2.36 -0.34
N ALA A 4 13.79 -2.74 0.95
CA ALA A 4 14.93 -3.21 1.74
C ALA A 4 15.71 -4.40 1.14
N THR A 5 15.09 -5.15 0.22
CA THR A 5 15.70 -6.30 -0.48
C THR A 5 16.15 -5.97 -1.91
N GLY A 6 16.02 -4.72 -2.35
CA GLY A 6 16.33 -4.26 -3.70
C GLY A 6 15.19 -4.46 -4.72
N ARG A 7 13.99 -4.91 -4.30
CA ARG A 7 12.82 -5.01 -5.18
C ARG A 7 12.19 -3.65 -5.41
N HIS A 8 11.80 -3.38 -6.65
CA HIS A 8 11.21 -2.11 -7.05
C HIS A 8 9.69 -2.12 -6.94
N TYR A 9 9.14 -1.06 -6.33
CA TYR A 9 7.70 -0.79 -6.24
C TYR A 9 7.38 0.57 -6.82
N GLU A 10 6.32 0.64 -7.62
CA GLU A 10 5.85 1.87 -8.25
C GLU A 10 4.59 2.39 -7.55
N ALA A 11 4.58 3.68 -7.21
CA ALA A 11 3.40 4.34 -6.67
C ALA A 11 2.58 4.94 -7.82
N MET A 12 1.32 4.57 -7.93
CA MET A 12 0.43 5.07 -8.99
C MET A 12 -1.02 5.12 -8.51
N SER A 13 -1.86 5.85 -9.24
CA SER A 13 -3.32 5.74 -9.07
C SER A 13 -3.77 4.34 -9.47
N ALA A 14 -4.59 3.68 -8.64
CA ALA A 14 -5.12 2.35 -8.90
C ALA A 14 -5.87 2.25 -10.24
N ALA A 15 -6.51 3.34 -10.67
CA ALA A 15 -7.19 3.42 -11.97
C ALA A 15 -6.24 3.23 -13.17
N TYR A 16 -4.93 3.49 -13.01
CA TYR A 16 -3.92 3.28 -14.05
C TYR A 16 -3.34 1.86 -14.05
N LEU A 17 -3.50 1.08 -12.97
CA LEU A 17 -3.14 -0.33 -12.95
C LEU A 17 -4.18 -1.13 -13.74
N TYR A 18 -5.43 -1.02 -13.33
CA TYR A 18 -6.62 -1.40 -14.09
C TYR A 18 -7.85 -0.73 -13.45
N PRO A 19 -8.79 -0.17 -14.24
CA PRO A 19 -9.98 0.48 -13.68
C PRO A 19 -10.80 -0.48 -12.82
N THR A 20 -10.83 -0.22 -11.52
CA THR A 20 -11.62 -0.96 -10.52
C THR A 20 -12.38 0.07 -9.70
N SER A 21 -13.63 -0.24 -9.38
CA SER A 21 -14.49 0.62 -8.57
C SER A 21 -14.95 -0.11 -7.32
N GLY A 22 -15.07 0.62 -6.21
CA GLY A 22 -15.68 0.09 -4.98
C GLY A 22 -14.70 -0.67 -4.10
N ALA A 23 -13.41 -0.40 -4.25
CA ALA A 23 -12.41 -0.87 -3.30
C ALA A 23 -12.55 -0.14 -1.95
N SER A 24 -11.97 -0.71 -0.89
CA SER A 24 -12.12 -0.17 0.47
C SER A 24 -11.51 1.23 0.63
N ASP A 25 -10.44 1.51 -0.10
CA ASP A 25 -9.77 2.81 -0.18
C ASP A 25 -10.63 3.86 -0.92
N ASP A 26 -11.27 3.50 -2.04
CA ASP A 26 -12.26 4.36 -2.72
C ASP A 26 -13.37 4.78 -1.76
N TYR A 27 -13.95 3.79 -1.07
CA TYR A 27 -15.02 4.03 -0.10
C TYR A 27 -14.54 4.91 1.05
N ALA A 28 -13.40 4.58 1.67
CA ALA A 28 -12.86 5.34 2.80
C ALA A 28 -12.62 6.81 2.45
N TRP A 29 -12.08 7.08 1.25
CA TRP A 29 -11.87 8.42 0.73
C TRP A 29 -13.19 9.14 0.43
N ALA A 30 -14.16 8.52 -0.25
CA ALA A 30 -15.35 9.20 -0.73
C ALA A 30 -16.29 9.72 0.38
N ARG A 31 -16.24 9.15 1.59
CA ARG A 31 -17.18 9.49 2.68
C ARG A 31 -17.20 10.98 3.05
N HIS A 32 -16.03 11.60 3.18
CA HIS A 32 -15.94 13.02 3.53
C HIS A 32 -16.45 13.95 2.42
N GLN A 33 -16.53 13.46 1.17
CA GLN A 33 -17.09 14.24 0.06
C GLN A 33 -18.62 14.29 0.12
N ILE A 34 -19.25 13.23 0.64
CA ILE A 34 -20.70 13.13 0.79
C ILE A 34 -21.15 13.78 2.10
N ASP A 35 -20.42 13.54 3.18
CA ASP A 35 -20.66 14.12 4.51
C ASP A 35 -19.38 14.82 5.01
N PRO A 36 -19.29 16.15 4.87
CA PRO A 36 -18.13 16.92 5.31
C PRO A 36 -17.88 16.89 6.83
N SER A 37 -18.80 16.37 7.63
CA SER A 37 -18.57 16.18 9.07
C SER A 37 -17.67 14.97 9.38
N LEU A 38 -17.43 14.10 8.39
CA LEU A 38 -16.58 12.94 8.53
C LEU A 38 -15.11 13.27 8.23
N ASN A 39 -14.21 12.59 8.94
CA ASN A 39 -12.77 12.73 8.72
C ASN A 39 -12.38 12.41 7.27
N LYS A 40 -11.48 13.24 6.72
CA LYS A 40 -10.80 12.96 5.46
C LYS A 40 -9.78 11.82 5.67
N LEU A 41 -10.03 10.67 5.05
CA LEU A 41 -9.12 9.52 5.11
C LEU A 41 -8.40 9.33 3.78
N HIS A 42 -7.08 9.46 3.80
CA HIS A 42 -6.22 9.13 2.66
C HIS A 42 -6.00 7.61 2.60
N GLY A 43 -6.77 6.93 1.73
CA GLY A 43 -6.66 5.48 1.52
C GLY A 43 -5.54 5.12 0.55
N TYR A 44 -4.81 4.06 0.84
CA TYR A 44 -3.74 3.52 0.00
C TYR A 44 -3.86 1.99 -0.06
N CYS A 45 -3.66 1.43 -1.25
CA CYS A 45 -3.51 -0.01 -1.45
C CYS A 45 -2.02 -0.35 -1.61
N LEU A 46 -1.51 -1.25 -0.75
CA LEU A 46 -0.16 -1.78 -0.87
C LEU A 46 -0.24 -3.21 -1.43
N GLU A 47 0.11 -3.37 -2.70
CA GLU A 47 0.38 -4.69 -3.27
C GLU A 47 1.85 -5.04 -3.06
N PHE A 48 2.11 -6.20 -2.44
CA PHE A 48 3.45 -6.62 -2.09
C PHE A 48 3.71 -8.08 -2.41
N GLY A 49 5.01 -8.40 -2.49
CA GLY A 49 5.46 -9.72 -2.91
C GLY A 49 5.38 -9.91 -4.42
N PHE A 50 6.00 -10.99 -4.88
CA PHE A 50 6.11 -11.33 -6.29
C PHE A 50 5.69 -12.79 -6.46
N GLY A 51 5.12 -13.12 -7.63
CA GLY A 51 4.58 -14.43 -7.90
C GLY A 51 5.63 -15.55 -7.70
N ASN A 52 5.29 -16.54 -6.88
CA ASN A 52 6.14 -17.72 -6.67
C ASN A 52 6.03 -18.68 -7.88
N THR A 53 7.15 -18.93 -8.55
CA THR A 53 7.24 -19.90 -9.65
C THR A 53 7.62 -21.32 -9.19
N ALA A 54 7.98 -21.50 -7.92
CA ALA A 54 8.39 -22.77 -7.32
C ALA A 54 7.22 -23.54 -6.63
N ALA A 55 5.99 -23.02 -6.70
CA ALA A 55 4.80 -23.65 -6.12
C ALA A 55 3.68 -23.78 -7.16
N SER A 56 2.66 -24.57 -6.83
CA SER A 56 1.46 -24.73 -7.66
C SER A 56 0.59 -23.47 -7.73
N CYS A 57 0.80 -22.52 -6.80
CA CYS A 57 0.08 -21.27 -6.71
C CYS A 57 1.07 -20.13 -6.52
N ALA A 58 0.99 -19.10 -7.38
CA ALA A 58 1.87 -17.94 -7.34
C ALA A 58 1.77 -17.16 -6.01
N PHE A 59 0.68 -17.32 -5.27
CA PHE A 59 0.44 -16.65 -3.98
C PHE A 59 1.00 -17.40 -2.77
N TYR A 60 1.54 -18.60 -2.94
CA TYR A 60 2.14 -19.36 -1.83
C TYR A 60 3.62 -19.03 -1.72
N PRO A 61 4.07 -18.28 -0.69
CA PRO A 61 5.47 -17.93 -0.57
C PRO A 61 6.31 -19.14 -0.15
N THR A 62 7.56 -19.19 -0.61
CA THR A 62 8.59 -20.00 0.07
C THR A 62 8.94 -19.34 1.41
N SER A 63 9.65 -20.06 2.29
CA SER A 63 10.15 -19.47 3.54
C SER A 63 10.99 -18.21 3.26
N GLU A 64 11.84 -18.23 2.23
CA GLU A 64 12.65 -17.07 1.86
C GLU A 64 11.79 -15.88 1.39
N ILE A 65 10.84 -16.09 0.48
CA ILE A 65 9.93 -15.04 -0.01
C ILE A 65 9.12 -14.45 1.16
N TYR A 66 8.65 -15.29 2.09
CA TYR A 66 7.95 -14.83 3.29
C TYR A 66 8.79 -13.86 4.13
N HIS A 67 10.05 -14.21 4.43
CA HIS A 67 10.92 -13.34 5.22
C HIS A 67 11.27 -12.05 4.48
N GLN A 68 11.51 -12.11 3.17
CA GLN A 68 11.73 -10.92 2.34
C GLN A 68 10.51 -10.00 2.33
N ASN A 69 9.31 -10.55 2.11
CA ASN A 69 8.06 -9.79 2.16
C ASN A 69 7.91 -9.08 3.52
N ALA A 70 8.12 -9.80 4.63
CA ALA A 70 8.00 -9.22 5.96
C ALA A 70 9.00 -8.08 6.22
N LEU A 71 10.26 -8.25 5.80
CA LEU A 71 11.29 -7.20 5.91
C LEU A 71 10.91 -5.95 5.11
N GLU A 72 10.47 -6.12 3.87
CA GLU A 72 10.13 -5.01 2.98
C GLU A 72 8.88 -4.26 3.43
N THR A 73 7.80 -4.99 3.76
CA THR A 73 6.57 -4.33 4.21
C THR A 73 6.78 -3.64 5.54
N GLY A 74 7.56 -4.24 6.46
CA GLY A 74 7.87 -3.63 7.74
C GLY A 74 8.65 -2.32 7.60
N ALA A 75 9.70 -2.31 6.80
CA ALA A 75 10.48 -1.10 6.52
C ALA A 75 9.66 -0.05 5.75
N GLY A 76 8.93 -0.48 4.71
CA GLY A 76 8.13 0.40 3.86
C GLY A 76 6.99 1.07 4.62
N PHE A 77 6.33 0.38 5.55
CA PHE A 77 5.31 1.01 6.40
C PHE A 77 5.88 2.11 7.30
N MET A 78 7.09 1.90 7.85
CA MET A 78 7.74 2.92 8.65
C MET A 78 8.11 4.14 7.80
N GLU A 79 8.70 3.92 6.63
CA GLU A 79 9.05 5.00 5.69
C GLU A 79 7.81 5.78 5.23
N PHE A 80 6.72 5.08 4.94
CA PHE A 80 5.44 5.69 4.57
C PHE A 80 4.91 6.62 5.68
N LEU A 81 4.95 6.21 6.94
CA LEU A 81 4.50 7.02 8.07
C LEU A 81 5.43 8.23 8.34
N LEU A 82 6.74 8.05 8.16
CA LEU A 82 7.71 9.14 8.29
C LEU A 82 7.51 10.18 7.18
N ALA A 83 7.35 9.74 5.93
CA ALA A 83 7.07 10.62 4.80
C ALA A 83 5.74 11.37 4.97
N ALA A 84 4.70 10.69 5.47
CA ALA A 84 3.42 11.33 5.79
C ALA A 84 3.59 12.45 6.84
N THR A 85 4.35 12.17 7.90
CA THR A 85 4.65 13.18 8.94
C THR A 85 5.46 14.34 8.36
N GLU A 86 6.46 14.07 7.52
CA GLU A 86 7.32 15.09 6.90
C GLU A 86 6.55 16.09 6.03
N ILE A 87 5.47 15.64 5.37
CA ILE A 87 4.58 16.52 4.59
C ILE A 87 3.45 17.15 5.42
N GLY A 88 3.46 16.97 6.76
CA GLY A 88 2.48 17.54 7.68
C GLY A 88 1.15 16.79 7.76
N LEU A 89 1.08 15.54 7.27
CA LEU A 89 -0.15 14.76 7.37
C LEU A 89 -0.43 14.40 8.84
N GLY A 90 -1.56 14.89 9.37
CA GLY A 90 -1.99 14.65 10.75
C GLY A 90 -1.66 15.79 11.73
N GLU A 91 -1.02 16.88 11.29
CA GLU A 91 -0.80 18.06 12.13
C GLU A 91 -2.03 18.98 12.25
N GLU A 92 -2.98 18.87 11.33
CA GLU A 92 -4.26 19.58 11.37
C GLU A 92 -5.41 18.58 11.56
N GLY A 93 -5.97 18.58 12.77
CA GLY A 93 -7.19 17.87 13.17
C GLY A 93 -8.08 18.77 14.03
#